data_AF-A0A9P5KUU8-F1
#
_entry.id   AF-A0A9P5KUU8-F1
#
_cell.length_a   1.000
_cell.length_b   1.000
_cell.length_c   1.000
_cell.angle_alpha   90.00
_cell.angle_beta   90.00
_cell.angle_gamma   90.00
#
_symmetry.space_group_name_H-M   'P 1'
#
loop_
_entity.id
_entity.type
_entity.pdbx_description
1 polymer ?
#
loop_
_entity_poly.entity_id
_entity_poly.type
_entity_poly.pdbx_seq_one_letter_code
_entity_poly.pdbx_strand_id
1 'polypeptide(L)'
;MHSHPDTKLCGDNDPLDACEIGDAVAYPGEVKPVKVIGVLALLDEGETDWKILVIDVRDPLASRINNIDDLKKYKPGLLEATVEWFKNYKIPDGSPENKFAFDGEAKGPSYAIDVVKQCHESWKDLIEGRAKDGKGIDLTRGGSNFKPPNPKKTHEEPAQSKDKWYYIQDKHNVF
;
A
#
# COMPACT_ATOMS: atom_id res chain seq x y z
N MET A 1 -6.02 -11.96 15.96
CA MET A 1 -5.18 -11.25 14.98
C MET A 1 -3.74 -11.70 15.15
N HIS A 2 -3.02 -11.83 14.05
CA HIS A 2 -1.59 -12.17 14.04
C HIS A 2 -0.80 -10.88 14.25
N SER A 3 0.11 -10.86 15.23
CA SER A 3 1.06 -9.75 15.42
C SER A 3 2.28 -10.02 14.55
N HIS A 4 2.69 -9.05 13.74
CA HIS A 4 3.84 -9.22 12.86
C HIS A 4 5.14 -9.11 13.68
N PRO A 5 6.11 -10.03 13.51
CA PRO A 5 7.31 -10.08 14.35
C PRO A 5 8.16 -8.82 14.28
N ASP A 6 8.22 -8.11 13.15
CA ASP A 6 9.08 -6.93 13.01
C ASP A 6 8.46 -5.63 13.52
N THR A 7 7.14 -5.45 13.37
CA THR A 7 6.44 -4.24 13.84
C THR A 7 5.87 -4.39 15.25
N LYS A 8 5.66 -5.63 15.71
CA LYS A 8 4.98 -5.99 16.97
C LYS A 8 3.51 -5.57 17.02
N LEU A 9 2.92 -5.15 15.90
CA LEU A 9 1.52 -4.72 15.79
C LEU A 9 0.71 -5.75 15.00
N CYS A 10 -0.61 -5.73 15.16
CA CYS A 10 -1.51 -6.52 14.30
C CYS A 10 -1.60 -5.89 12.90
N GLY A 11 -2.01 -6.66 11.89
CA GLY A 11 -2.39 -6.08 10.60
C GLY A 11 -3.72 -5.32 10.68
N ASP A 12 -3.94 -4.44 9.72
CA ASP A 12 -5.11 -3.54 9.55
C ASP A 12 -6.41 -4.24 9.08
N ASN A 13 -6.37 -5.55 8.84
CA ASN A 13 -7.49 -6.38 8.37
C ASN A 13 -7.91 -6.11 6.90
N ASP A 14 -7.06 -5.45 6.12
CA ASP A 14 -7.27 -5.21 4.69
C ASP A 14 -6.35 -6.09 3.80
N PRO A 15 -6.64 -6.19 2.48
CA PRO A 15 -5.66 -6.67 1.53
C PRO A 15 -4.40 -5.81 1.55
N LEU A 16 -3.25 -6.43 1.25
CA LEU A 16 -1.97 -5.75 1.23
C LEU A 16 -1.94 -4.58 0.22
N ASP A 17 -1.50 -3.41 0.66
CA ASP A 17 -1.39 -2.22 -0.17
C ASP A 17 -0.19 -2.24 -1.11
N ALA A 18 -0.35 -1.61 -2.28
CA ALA A 18 0.70 -1.48 -3.28
C ALA A 18 0.78 -0.07 -3.88
N CYS A 19 1.98 0.47 -3.98
CA CYS A 19 2.30 1.71 -4.69
C CYS A 19 2.97 1.36 -6.03
N GLU A 20 2.26 1.62 -7.13
CA GLU A 20 2.77 1.43 -8.49
C GLU A 20 3.56 2.68 -8.93
N ILE A 21 4.83 2.50 -9.31
CA ILE A 21 5.78 3.59 -9.55
C ILE A 21 6.01 3.93 -11.03
N GLY A 22 5.32 3.24 -11.93
CA GLY A 22 5.39 3.48 -13.37
C GLY A 22 4.85 4.85 -13.78
N ASP A 23 5.14 5.26 -15.00
CA ASP A 23 4.79 6.61 -15.48
C ASP A 23 3.32 6.70 -15.93
N ALA A 24 2.70 5.56 -16.27
CA ALA A 24 1.33 5.51 -16.75
C ALA A 24 0.32 5.63 -15.60
N VAL A 25 -0.51 6.68 -15.63
CA VAL A 25 -1.61 6.86 -14.67
C VAL A 25 -2.65 5.76 -14.88
N ALA A 26 -2.83 4.92 -13.85
CA ALA A 26 -3.84 3.87 -13.82
C ALA A 26 -5.26 4.43 -13.65
N TYR A 27 -6.28 3.60 -13.86
CA TYR A 27 -7.68 3.95 -13.57
C TYR A 27 -8.29 3.02 -12.50
N PRO A 28 -9.29 3.49 -11.73
CA PRO A 28 -9.96 2.66 -10.72
C PRO A 28 -10.54 1.37 -11.31
N GLY A 29 -10.14 0.23 -10.73
CA GLY A 29 -10.55 -1.10 -11.19
C GLY A 29 -9.68 -1.70 -12.31
N GLU A 30 -8.61 -1.03 -12.74
CA GLU A 30 -7.60 -1.62 -13.63
C GLU A 30 -6.85 -2.76 -12.94
N VAL A 31 -6.60 -3.86 -13.66
CA VAL A 31 -5.76 -4.96 -13.20
C VAL A 31 -4.48 -4.97 -14.01
N LYS A 32 -3.35 -4.69 -13.36
CA LYS A 32 -2.03 -4.58 -13.98
C LYS A 32 -1.12 -5.73 -13.52
N PRO A 33 -0.42 -6.44 -14.42
CA PRO A 33 0.69 -7.29 -14.02
C PRO A 33 1.86 -6.41 -13.56
N VAL A 34 2.35 -6.65 -12.35
CA VAL A 34 3.40 -5.82 -11.75
C VAL A 34 4.56 -6.68 -11.23
N LYS A 35 5.73 -6.06 -11.10
CA LYS A 35 6.91 -6.64 -10.45
C LYS A 35 7.12 -5.96 -9.09
N VAL A 36 7.30 -6.76 -8.05
CA VAL A 36 7.64 -6.29 -6.70
C VAL A 36 9.12 -5.89 -6.65
N ILE A 37 9.40 -4.69 -6.14
CA ILE A 37 10.76 -4.15 -6.03
C ILE A 37 11.19 -3.84 -4.59
N GLY A 38 10.23 -3.77 -3.66
CA GLY A 38 10.50 -3.62 -2.23
C GLY A 38 9.24 -3.31 -1.42
N VAL A 39 9.42 -2.86 -0.17
CA VAL A 39 8.32 -2.60 0.77
C VAL A 39 8.69 -1.56 1.82
N LEU A 40 7.71 -0.73 2.22
CA LEU A 40 7.77 0.13 3.40
C LEU A 40 6.87 -0.41 4.52
N ALA A 41 7.32 -0.25 5.77
CA ALA A 41 6.62 -0.71 6.97
C ALA A 41 5.96 0.46 7.71
N LEU A 42 4.79 0.92 7.24
CA LEU A 42 4.05 1.99 7.90
C LEU A 42 3.44 1.45 9.20
N LEU A 43 3.52 2.24 10.26
CA LEU A 43 2.85 2.00 11.52
C LEU A 43 1.69 3.00 11.58
N ASP A 44 0.53 2.57 11.12
CA ASP A 44 -0.64 3.43 11.03
C ASP A 44 -1.57 3.21 12.23
N GLU A 45 -1.76 4.23 13.07
CA GLU A 45 -2.68 4.23 14.22
C GLU A 45 -2.59 3.01 15.16
N GLY A 46 -1.41 2.37 15.25
CA GLY A 46 -1.18 1.19 16.09
C GLY A 46 -1.33 -0.15 15.35
N GLU A 47 -1.43 -0.11 14.04
CA GLU A 47 -1.50 -1.26 13.15
C GLU A 47 -0.28 -1.33 12.21
N THR A 48 -0.01 -2.53 11.70
CA THR A 48 0.99 -2.77 10.67
C THR A 48 0.35 -2.58 9.31
N ASP A 49 0.82 -1.59 8.59
CA ASP A 49 0.32 -1.21 7.28
C ASP A 49 1.47 -1.26 6.26
N TRP A 50 1.57 -2.37 5.55
CA TRP A 50 2.67 -2.60 4.61
C TRP A 50 2.37 -1.96 3.26
N LYS A 51 3.29 -1.12 2.76
CA LYS A 51 3.18 -0.52 1.41
C LYS A 51 4.16 -1.20 0.47
N ILE A 52 3.69 -2.13 -0.37
CA ILE A 52 4.52 -2.82 -1.36
C ILE A 52 4.85 -1.87 -2.51
N LEU A 53 6.12 -1.74 -2.85
CA LEU A 53 6.57 -0.97 -4.01
C LEU A 53 6.60 -1.89 -5.22
N VAL A 54 5.87 -1.52 -6.27
CA VAL A 54 5.73 -2.31 -7.50
C VAL A 54 5.87 -1.45 -8.75
N ILE A 55 6.22 -2.07 -9.88
CA ILE A 55 6.24 -1.42 -11.19
C ILE A 55 5.49 -2.28 -12.20
N ASP A 56 4.65 -1.68 -13.05
CA ASP A 56 4.03 -2.40 -14.18
C ASP A 56 5.11 -3.06 -15.04
N VAL A 57 4.94 -4.34 -15.36
CA VAL A 57 5.91 -5.08 -16.19
C VAL A 57 6.02 -4.53 -17.62
N ARG A 58 5.05 -3.72 -18.05
CA ARG A 58 5.00 -3.04 -19.35
C ARG A 58 5.63 -1.65 -19.32
N ASP A 59 5.99 -1.12 -18.15
CA ASP A 59 6.64 0.18 -18.05
C ASP A 59 8.02 0.16 -18.75
N PRO A 60 8.42 1.22 -19.50
CA PRO A 60 9.71 1.27 -20.17
C PRO A 60 10.92 1.04 -19.26
N LEU A 61 10.82 1.43 -17.98
CA LEU A 61 11.85 1.23 -16.96
C LEU A 61 11.71 -0.10 -16.20
N ALA A 62 10.67 -0.89 -16.44
CA ALA A 62 10.45 -2.16 -15.72
C ALA A 62 11.67 -3.09 -15.82
N SER A 63 12.31 -3.20 -16.98
CA SER A 63 13.52 -4.04 -17.14
C SER A 63 14.75 -3.51 -16.38
N ARG A 64 14.76 -2.22 -16.04
CA ARG A 64 15.87 -1.52 -15.36
C ARG A 64 15.70 -1.44 -13.84
N ILE A 65 14.46 -1.40 -13.36
CA ILE A 65 14.15 -1.28 -11.93
C ILE A 65 13.79 -2.65 -11.37
N ASN A 66 14.72 -3.28 -10.63
CA ASN A 66 14.54 -4.61 -10.07
C ASN A 66 14.58 -4.63 -8.52
N ASN A 67 15.04 -3.55 -7.90
CA ASN A 67 15.15 -3.40 -6.46
C ASN A 67 15.09 -1.90 -6.05
N ILE A 68 15.25 -1.64 -4.75
CA ILE A 68 15.24 -0.29 -4.17
C ILE A 68 16.38 0.60 -4.70
N ASP A 69 17.57 0.05 -4.92
CA ASP A 69 18.71 0.83 -5.40
C ASP A 69 18.52 1.28 -6.85
N ASP A 70 17.94 0.42 -7.69
CA ASP A 70 17.55 0.80 -9.05
C ASP A 70 16.47 1.89 -9.02
N LEU A 71 15.49 1.79 -8.12
CA LEU A 71 14.48 2.84 -7.95
C LEU A 71 15.14 4.19 -7.63
N LYS A 72 16.04 4.23 -6.64
CA LYS A 72 16.78 5.46 -6.27
C LYS A 72 17.61 6.01 -7.43
N LYS A 73 18.17 5.12 -8.27
CA LYS A 73 18.98 5.49 -9.43
C LYS A 73 18.15 6.06 -10.58
N TYR A 74 17.04 5.42 -10.92
CA TYR A 74 16.24 5.76 -12.11
C TYR A 74 15.12 6.76 -11.83
N LYS A 75 14.66 6.87 -10.57
CA LYS A 75 13.64 7.82 -10.10
C LYS A 75 14.12 8.50 -8.80
N PRO A 76 15.20 9.30 -8.85
CA PRO A 76 15.78 9.91 -7.65
C PRO A 76 14.78 10.81 -6.93
N GLY A 77 14.69 10.66 -5.61
CA GLY A 77 13.77 11.43 -4.76
C GLY A 77 12.37 10.81 -4.62
N LEU A 78 11.98 9.85 -5.46
CA LEU A 78 10.63 9.26 -5.39
C LEU A 78 10.43 8.48 -4.08
N LEU A 79 11.42 7.71 -3.63
CA LEU A 79 11.28 6.93 -2.41
C LEU A 79 11.16 7.85 -1.18
N GLU A 80 11.99 8.88 -1.13
CA GLU A 80 11.99 9.89 -0.07
C GLU A 80 10.65 10.63 -0.02
N ALA A 81 10.15 11.09 -1.18
CA ALA A 81 8.83 11.70 -1.29
C ALA A 81 7.69 10.74 -0.89
N THR A 82 7.83 9.44 -1.19
CA THR A 82 6.82 8.42 -0.79
C THR A 82 6.76 8.28 0.73
N VAL A 83 7.92 8.19 1.39
CA VAL A 83 8.00 8.11 2.85
C VAL A 83 7.42 9.38 3.48
N GLU A 84 7.78 10.56 2.97
CA GLU A 84 7.25 11.84 3.44
C GLU A 84 5.74 11.96 3.26
N TRP A 85 5.20 11.49 2.13
CA TRP A 85 3.76 11.49 1.87
C TRP A 85 3.01 10.66 2.92
N PHE A 86 3.41 9.40 3.12
CA PHE A 86 2.76 8.51 4.09
C PHE A 86 2.95 8.96 5.54
N LYS A 87 4.05 9.66 5.84
CA LYS A 87 4.28 10.27 7.15
C LYS A 87 3.24 11.37 7.45
N ASN A 88 2.89 12.17 6.44
CA ASN A 88 2.23 13.46 6.64
C ASN A 88 0.76 13.52 6.18
N TYR A 89 0.28 12.58 5.36
CA TYR A 89 -0.99 12.74 4.63
C TYR A 89 -2.24 12.91 5.52
N LYS A 90 -2.22 12.45 6.77
CA LYS A 90 -3.35 12.58 7.71
C LYS A 90 -3.26 13.78 8.66
N ILE A 91 -2.17 14.55 8.62
CA ILE A 91 -2.01 15.77 9.44
C ILE A 91 -3.10 16.81 9.12
N PRO A 92 -3.46 17.06 7.84
CA PRO A 92 -4.58 17.93 7.50
C PRO A 92 -5.92 17.53 8.13
N ASP A 93 -6.11 16.24 8.43
CA ASP A 93 -7.31 15.68 9.04
C ASP A 93 -7.26 15.67 10.58
N GLY A 94 -6.17 16.18 11.16
CA GLY A 94 -5.98 16.30 12.61
C GLY A 94 -5.27 15.12 13.27
N SER A 95 -4.85 14.11 12.50
CA SER A 95 -4.06 12.99 13.02
C SER A 95 -2.58 13.39 13.24
N PRO A 96 -1.86 12.71 14.15
CA PRO A 96 -0.41 12.89 14.26
C PRO A 96 0.33 12.36 13.03
N GLU A 97 1.61 12.70 12.92
CA GLU A 97 2.53 12.08 11.95
C GLU A 97 2.55 10.55 12.12
N ASN A 98 2.44 9.84 10.99
CA ASN A 98 2.63 8.40 10.98
C ASN A 98 4.10 8.05 11.23
N LYS A 99 4.33 6.83 11.70
CA LYS A 99 5.68 6.30 11.95
C LYS A 99 5.96 5.14 11.02
N PHE A 100 7.23 4.76 10.93
CA PHE A 100 7.66 3.58 10.20
C PHE A 100 8.46 2.68 11.12
N ALA A 101 8.37 1.37 10.92
CA ALA A 101 9.42 0.47 11.39
C ALA A 101 10.69 0.67 10.54
N PHE A 102 11.81 0.13 11.02
CA PHE A 102 13.12 0.22 10.34
C PHE A 102 13.54 1.66 10.00
N ASP A 103 13.12 2.63 10.81
CA ASP A 103 13.42 4.06 10.60
C ASP A 103 13.05 4.59 9.19
N GLY A 104 12.01 4.02 8.57
CA GLY A 104 11.56 4.40 7.23
C GLY A 104 12.37 3.79 6.08
N GLU A 105 13.31 2.88 6.37
CA GLU A 105 14.09 2.19 5.35
C GLU A 105 13.20 1.20 4.57
N ALA A 106 13.16 1.36 3.24
CA ALA A 106 12.53 0.38 2.37
C ALA A 106 13.33 -0.93 2.32
N LYS A 107 12.66 -2.06 2.57
CA LYS A 107 13.27 -3.38 2.43
C LYS A 107 13.20 -3.86 0.98
N GLY A 108 14.23 -4.61 0.59
CA GLY A 108 14.39 -5.11 -0.78
C GLY A 108 13.33 -6.14 -1.21
N PRO A 109 13.37 -6.58 -2.48
CA PRO A 109 12.32 -7.39 -3.08
C PRO A 109 12.14 -8.75 -2.40
N SER A 110 13.22 -9.39 -1.92
CA SER A 110 13.11 -10.69 -1.22
C SER A 110 12.23 -10.57 0.04
N TYR A 111 12.48 -9.55 0.87
CA TYR A 111 11.71 -9.31 2.08
C TYR A 111 10.26 -8.96 1.75
N ALA A 112 10.05 -8.11 0.74
CA ALA A 112 8.71 -7.77 0.27
C ALA A 112 7.92 -8.99 -0.20
N ILE A 113 8.56 -9.92 -0.93
CA ILE A 113 7.93 -11.17 -1.36
C ILE A 113 7.57 -12.06 -0.16
N ASP A 114 8.38 -12.08 0.89
CA ASP A 114 8.06 -12.85 2.10
C ASP A 114 6.87 -12.24 2.87
N VAL A 115 6.73 -10.90 2.90
CA VAL A 115 5.52 -10.23 3.41
C VAL A 115 4.29 -10.60 2.55
N VAL A 116 4.40 -10.52 1.22
CA VAL A 116 3.31 -10.91 0.29
C VAL A 116 2.86 -12.35 0.54
N LYS A 117 3.82 -13.28 0.70
CA LYS A 117 3.50 -14.69 1.01
C LYS A 117 2.78 -14.84 2.34
N GLN A 118 3.23 -14.16 3.40
CA GLN A 118 2.58 -14.21 4.72
C GLN A 118 1.13 -13.70 4.68
N CYS A 119 0.90 -12.57 4.01
CA CYS A 119 -0.45 -12.03 3.80
C CYS A 119 -1.31 -12.99 2.95
N HIS A 120 -0.72 -13.63 1.94
CA HIS A 120 -1.42 -14.60 1.11
C HIS A 120 -1.83 -15.86 1.88
N GLU A 121 -0.97 -16.38 2.77
CA GLU A 121 -1.34 -17.50 3.65
C GLU A 121 -2.43 -17.09 4.65
N SER A 122 -2.39 -15.86 5.17
CA SER A 122 -3.46 -15.31 6.03
C SER A 122 -4.79 -15.23 5.28
N TRP A 123 -4.77 -14.80 4.02
CA TRP A 123 -5.94 -14.79 3.15
C TRP A 123 -6.45 -16.21 2.83
N LYS A 124 -5.55 -17.18 2.59
CA LYS A 124 -5.93 -18.59 2.42
C LYS A 124 -6.65 -19.13 3.64
N ASP A 125 -6.12 -18.88 4.84
CA ASP A 125 -6.77 -19.27 6.08
C ASP A 125 -8.15 -18.62 6.24
N LEU A 126 -8.29 -17.34 5.86
CA LEU A 126 -9.58 -16.66 5.84
C LEU A 126 -10.58 -17.33 4.90
N ILE A 127 -10.21 -17.50 3.63
CA ILE A 127 -11.11 -18.00 2.58
C ILE A 127 -11.40 -19.51 2.68
N GLU A 128 -10.65 -20.23 3.51
CA GLU A 128 -10.86 -21.64 3.84
C GLU A 128 -11.51 -21.84 5.22
N GLY A 129 -11.91 -20.76 5.90
CA GLY A 129 -12.62 -20.79 7.17
C GLY A 129 -11.76 -21.22 8.37
N ARG A 130 -10.42 -21.15 8.25
CA ARG A 130 -9.47 -21.43 9.33
C ARG A 130 -9.11 -20.19 10.15
N ALA A 131 -9.41 -18.99 9.66
CA ALA A 131 -9.23 -17.77 10.43
C ALA A 131 -10.13 -17.77 11.68
N LYS A 132 -9.59 -17.29 12.80
CA LYS A 132 -10.31 -17.26 14.10
C LYS A 132 -11.56 -16.37 14.08
N ASP A 133 -11.54 -15.32 13.27
CA ASP A 133 -12.62 -14.34 13.12
C ASP A 133 -12.55 -13.77 11.70
N GLY A 134 -13.67 -13.83 10.97
CA GLY A 134 -13.78 -13.34 9.60
C GLY A 134 -14.14 -11.86 9.49
N LYS A 135 -14.35 -11.16 10.63
CA LYS A 135 -14.64 -9.71 10.69
C LYS A 135 -15.79 -9.23 9.79
N GLY A 136 -16.72 -10.12 9.46
CA GLY A 136 -17.85 -9.82 8.58
C GLY A 136 -17.50 -9.70 7.09
N ILE A 137 -16.29 -10.11 6.69
CA ILE A 137 -15.85 -10.12 5.28
C ILE A 137 -16.65 -11.19 4.52
N ASP A 138 -17.19 -10.82 3.36
CA ASP A 138 -17.85 -11.77 2.45
C ASP A 138 -16.79 -12.69 1.80
N LEU A 139 -16.94 -13.99 2.01
CA LEU A 139 -16.03 -15.04 1.52
C LEU A 139 -16.53 -15.68 0.21
N THR A 140 -17.57 -15.12 -0.40
CA THR A 140 -18.10 -15.59 -1.68
C THR A 140 -17.05 -15.44 -2.77
N ARG A 141 -16.58 -16.57 -3.31
CA ARG A 141 -15.58 -16.56 -4.38
C ARG A 141 -16.23 -16.16 -5.70
N GLY A 142 -15.63 -15.18 -6.38
CA GLY A 142 -15.93 -14.88 -7.77
C GLY A 142 -15.64 -16.09 -8.65
N GLY A 143 -16.69 -16.64 -9.28
CA GLY A 143 -16.62 -17.76 -10.22
C GLY A 143 -17.74 -17.63 -11.26
N SER A 144 -17.94 -18.64 -12.11
CA SER A 144 -18.93 -18.59 -13.20
C SER A 144 -20.37 -18.29 -12.75
N ASN A 145 -20.68 -18.53 -11.47
CA ASN A 145 -22.01 -18.34 -10.89
C ASN A 145 -22.12 -17.10 -9.99
N PHE A 146 -21.02 -16.36 -9.77
CA PHE A 146 -21.09 -15.10 -9.02
C PHE A 146 -21.70 -14.03 -9.93
N LYS A 147 -22.91 -13.60 -9.58
CA LYS A 147 -23.53 -12.43 -10.19
C LYS A 147 -23.24 -11.25 -9.28
N PRO A 148 -22.31 -10.34 -9.64
CA PRO A 148 -22.13 -9.14 -8.86
C PRO A 148 -23.48 -8.41 -8.79
N PRO A 149 -23.79 -7.75 -7.67
CA PRO A 149 -24.88 -6.80 -7.67
C PRO A 149 -24.67 -5.84 -8.85
N ASN A 150 -25.74 -5.53 -9.57
CA ASN A 150 -25.71 -4.62 -10.72
C ASN A 150 -26.23 -3.25 -10.26
N PRO A 151 -25.45 -2.46 -9.49
CA PRO A 151 -25.86 -1.13 -9.12
C PRO A 151 -25.96 -0.29 -10.38
N LYS A 152 -26.98 0.58 -10.44
CA LYS A 152 -27.00 1.63 -11.46
C LYS A 152 -25.72 2.44 -11.28
N LYS A 153 -24.86 2.48 -12.31
CA LYS A 153 -23.69 3.36 -12.31
C LYS A 153 -24.17 4.81 -12.26
N THR A 154 -24.17 5.41 -11.08
CA THR A 154 -24.29 6.84 -10.90
C THR A 154 -22.88 7.39 -10.83
N HIS A 155 -22.42 8.04 -11.90
CA HIS A 155 -21.25 8.91 -11.80
C HIS A 155 -21.70 10.18 -11.10
N GLU A 156 -21.31 10.35 -9.84
CA GLU A 156 -21.38 11.64 -9.16
C GLU A 156 -20.08 12.40 -9.45
N GLU A 157 -20.19 13.68 -9.78
CA GLU A 157 -19.01 14.53 -9.91
C GLU A 157 -18.31 14.68 -8.55
N PRO A 158 -16.97 14.72 -8.49
CA PRO A 158 -16.26 14.94 -7.24
C PRO A 158 -16.69 16.27 -6.60
N ALA A 159 -16.88 16.28 -5.28
CA ALA A 159 -17.16 17.51 -4.54
C ALA A 159 -16.07 18.57 -4.77
N GLN A 160 -16.49 19.84 -4.89
CA GLN A 160 -15.70 21.00 -5.37
C GLN A 160 -14.50 21.44 -4.51
N SER A 161 -14.21 20.83 -3.34
CA SER A 161 -13.23 21.39 -2.37
C SER A 161 -11.84 20.75 -2.35
N LYS A 162 -11.40 20.06 -3.41
CA LYS A 162 -10.14 19.29 -3.41
C LYS A 162 -8.87 20.07 -3.82
N ASP A 163 -8.98 21.35 -4.18
CA ASP A 163 -7.84 22.12 -4.73
C ASP A 163 -6.95 22.80 -3.66
N LYS A 164 -7.30 22.65 -2.37
CA LYS A 164 -6.60 23.31 -1.27
C LYS A 164 -5.24 22.64 -1.01
N TRP A 165 -4.17 23.43 -1.10
CA TRP A 165 -2.83 23.03 -0.69
C TRP A 165 -2.64 23.16 0.83
N TYR A 166 -2.01 22.15 1.43
CA TYR A 166 -1.60 22.14 2.83
C TYR A 166 -0.08 22.21 2.90
N TYR A 167 0.45 23.16 3.67
CA TYR A 167 1.88 23.35 3.88
C TYR A 167 2.21 22.88 5.30
N ILE A 168 2.78 21.68 5.40
CA ILE A 168 3.12 21.04 6.67
C ILE A 168 4.58 21.42 6.97
N GLN A 169 4.81 22.20 8.03
CA GLN A 169 6.16 22.61 8.42
C GLN A 169 6.88 21.47 9.14
N ASP A 170 8.09 21.16 8.68
CA ASP A 170 8.97 20.22 9.37
C ASP A 170 9.48 20.86 10.66
N LYS A 171 9.09 20.30 11.81
CA LYS A 171 9.46 20.84 13.13
C LYS A 171 10.96 20.70 13.44
N HIS A 172 11.71 20.00 12.59
CA HIS A 172 13.12 19.70 12.79
C HIS A 172 14.10 20.60 12.02
N ASN A 173 13.63 21.46 11.12
CA ASN A 173 14.45 22.48 10.44
C ASN A 173 14.08 23.88 10.94
N VAL A 174 14.45 24.17 12.19
CA VAL A 174 14.50 25.55 12.69
C VAL A 174 15.89 26.08 12.36
N PHE A 175 15.97 26.96 11.36
CA PHE A 175 17.15 27.81 11.13
C PHE A 175 17.27 28.87 12.23
#